data_AF-Q6UIP8-F1
#
_entry.id   AF-Q6UIP8-F1
#
_cell.length_a   1.000
_cell.length_b   1.000
_cell.length_c   1.000
_cell.angle_alpha   90.00
_cell.angle_beta   90.00
_cell.angle_gamma   90.00
#
_symmetry.space_group_name_H-M   'P 1'
#
loop_
_entity.id
_entity.type
_entity.pdbx_description
1 polymer ?
#
loop_
_entity_poly.entity_id
_entity_poly.type
_entity_poly.pdbx_seq_one_letter_code
_entity_poly.pdbx_strand_id
1 'polypeptide(L)' 'LDQNRIFDPKCLDEFPNLKAFMCRFEALEKIAAYLQSDQFFKMPINNKMAQWGNKPVC' A
#
# COMPACT_ATOMS: atom_id res chain seq x y z
N LEU A 1 -1.60 3.40 4.93
CA LEU A 1 -2.87 2.63 4.84
C LEU A 1 -2.87 1.65 3.67
N ASP A 2 -1.72 1.37 3.05
CA ASP A 2 -1.67 0.52 1.85
C ASP A 2 -2.01 -0.93 2.13
N GLN A 3 -1.52 -1.48 3.25
CA GLN A 3 -1.90 -2.82 3.67
C GLN A 3 -3.42 -2.96 3.85
N ASN A 4 -4.08 -1.96 4.44
CA ASN A 4 -5.54 -1.94 4.60
C ASN A 4 -6.26 -1.89 3.25
N ARG A 5 -5.78 -1.09 2.30
CA ARG A 5 -6.34 -1.01 0.92
C ARG A 5 -6.09 -2.27 0.12
N ILE A 6 -5.06 -3.05 0.44
CA ILE A 6 -4.80 -4.35 -0.17
C ILE A 6 -5.68 -5.43 0.47
N PHE A 7 -5.94 -5.33 1.78
CA PHE A 7 -6.80 -6.25 2.52
C PHE A 7 -8.28 -6.08 2.16
N ASP A 8 -8.76 -4.84 2.15
CA ASP A 8 -10.10 -4.44 1.72
C ASP A 8 -9.99 -3.16 0.88
N PRO A 9 -10.11 -3.26 -0.46
CA PRO A 9 -9.98 -2.12 -1.38
C PRO A 9 -10.93 -0.96 -1.09
N LYS A 10 -12.06 -1.20 -0.42
CA LYS A 10 -13.09 -0.18 -0.16
C LYS A 10 -13.01 0.40 1.26
N CYS A 11 -12.07 -0.04 2.09
CA CYS A 11 -12.02 0.35 3.50
C CYS A 11 -11.87 1.86 3.75
N LEU A 12 -11.45 2.63 2.74
CA LEU A 12 -11.32 4.08 2.83
C LEU A 12 -12.44 4.85 2.09
N ASP A 13 -13.44 4.18 1.51
CA ASP A 13 -14.46 4.81 0.66
C ASP A 13 -15.26 5.90 1.37
N GLU A 14 -15.59 5.66 2.64
CA GLU A 14 -16.34 6.58 3.48
C GLU A 14 -15.46 7.67 4.13
N PHE A 15 -14.14 7.64 3.90
CA PHE A 15 -13.17 8.52 4.56
C PHE A 15 -12.41 9.39 3.55
N PRO A 16 -13.07 10.42 2.97
CA PRO A 16 -12.48 11.26 1.92
C PRO A 16 -11.19 11.95 2.36
N ASN A 17 -11.08 12.35 3.63
CA ASN A 17 -9.87 12.96 4.19
C ASN A 17 -8.68 11.99 4.18
N LEU A 18 -8.91 10.71 4.51
CA LEU A 18 -7.87 9.69 4.50
C LEU A 18 -7.46 9.33 3.08
N LYS A 19 -8.42 9.21 2.14
CA LYS A 19 -8.12 9.05 0.71
C LYS A 19 -7.26 10.19 0.18
N ALA A 20 -7.67 11.43 0.44
CA ALA A 20 -6.93 12.60 -0.01
C ALA A 20 -5.52 12.67 0.62
N PHE A 21 -5.37 12.29 1.89
CA PHE A 21 -4.06 12.18 2.54
C PHE A 21 -3.16 11.17 1.83
N MET A 22 -3.66 9.97 1.55
CA MET A 22 -2.89 8.94 0.84
C MET A 22 -2.44 9.44 -0.54
N CYS A 23 -3.35 10.03 -1.32
CA CYS A 23 -3.00 10.60 -2.63
C CYS A 23 -1.93 11.70 -2.53
N ARG A 24 -2.03 12.62 -1.56
CA ARG A 24 -1.03 13.67 -1.37
C ARG A 24 0.34 13.11 -0.96
N PHE A 25 0.36 12.08 -0.12
CA PHE A 25 1.60 11.45 0.34
C PHE A 25 2.30 10.70 -0.81
N GLU A 26 1.55 9.91 -1.57
CA GLU A 26 2.05 9.17 -2.74
C GLU A 26 2.58 10.10 -3.84
N ALA A 27 2.03 11.31 -3.96
CA ALA A 27 2.43 12.30 -4.96
C ALA A 27 3.70 13.10 -4.60
N LEU A 28 4.26 12.94 -3.39
CA LEU A 28 5.52 13.60 -3.04
C LEU A 28 6.64 13.04 -3.92
N GLU A 29 7.40 13.92 -4.58
CA GLU A 29 8.39 13.56 -5.63
C GLU A 29 9.27 12.37 -5.25
N LYS A 30 9.92 12.40 -4.08
CA LYS A 30 10.80 11.32 -3.62
C LYS A 30 10.06 10.03 -3.29
N ILE A 31 8.82 10.13 -2.81
CA ILE A 31 7.96 8.97 -2.54
C ILE A 31 7.51 8.35 -3.86
N ALA A 32 7.02 9.15 -4.79
CA ALA A 32 6.61 8.71 -6.12
C ALA A 32 7.78 8.01 -6.86
N ALA A 33 8.97 8.60 -6.80
CA ALA A 33 10.18 8.00 -7.37
C ALA A 33 10.54 6.65 -6.69
N TYR A 34 10.45 6.58 -5.36
CA TYR A 34 10.70 5.32 -4.65
C TYR A 34 9.68 4.24 -5.01
N LEU A 35 8.39 4.57 -5.02
CA LEU A 35 7.29 3.63 -5.37
C LEU A 35 7.40 3.06 -6.79
N GLN A 36 8.07 3.78 -7.71
CA GLN A 36 8.33 3.34 -9.08
C GLN A 36 9.66 2.61 -9.26
N SER A 37 10.52 2.58 -8.24
CA SER A 37 11.83 1.95 -8.31
C SER A 37 11.78 0.44 -8.04
N ASP A 38 12.77 -0.30 -8.53
CA ASP A 38 12.94 -1.74 -8.26
C ASP A 38 13.20 -2.05 -6.77
N GLN A 39 13.49 -1.02 -5.96
CA GLN A 39 13.70 -1.15 -4.51
C GLN A 39 12.40 -1.19 -3.73
N PHE A 40 11.27 -0.83 -4.34
CA PHE A 40 9.98 -0.84 -3.66
C PHE A 40 9.37 -2.24 -3.65
N PHE A 41 9.15 -2.77 -2.46
CA PHE A 41 8.50 -4.06 -2.26
C PHE A 41 7.10 -3.87 -1.73
N LYS A 42 6.10 -4.10 -2.58
CA LYS A 42 4.68 -4.06 -2.18
C LYS A 42 4.26 -5.31 -1.39
N MET A 43 4.93 -6.45 -1.63
CA MET A 43 4.63 -7.76 -1.05
C MET A 43 5.93 -8.57 -0.88
N PRO A 44 5.99 -9.53 0.06
CA PRO A 44 4.97 -9.88 1.05
C PRO A 44 4.83 -8.81 2.15
N ILE A 45 3.61 -8.65 2.67
CA ILE A 45 3.30 -7.73 3.78
C ILE A 45 3.65 -8.39 5.13
N ASN A 46 3.34 -9.68 5.27
CA ASN A 46 3.50 -10.44 6.51
C ASN A 46 4.51 -11.58 6.33
N ASN A 47 4.99 -12.11 7.45
CA ASN A 47 5.89 -13.27 7.45
C ASN A 47 5.18 -14.56 6.99
N LYS A 48 5.99 -15.56 6.61
CA LYS A 48 5.55 -16.83 6.00
C LYS A 48 4.46 -17.59 6.77
N MET A 49 4.43 -17.46 8.09
CA MET A 49 3.47 -18.13 8.98
C MET A 49 2.09 -17.46 9.01
N ALA A 50 1.95 -16.24 8.50
CA ALA A 50 0.67 -15.56 8.45
C ALA A 50 -0.24 -16.17 7.37
N GLN A 51 -1.55 -16.13 7.61
CA GLN A 51 -2.54 -16.64 6.64
C GLN A 51 -2.76 -15.68 5.46
N TRP A 52 -2.51 -14.39 5.65
CA TRP A 52 -2.72 -13.35 4.65
C TRP A 52 -1.47 -12.49 4.45
N GLY A 53 -1.20 -12.08 3.22
CA GLY A 53 -0.08 -11.20 2.89
C GLY A 53 1.30 -11.86 2.99
N ASN A 54 1.38 -13.19 3.08
CA ASN A 54 2.62 -13.94 3.31
C ASN A 54 3.37 -14.37 2.04
N LYS A 55 2.86 -14.02 0.85
CA LYS A 55 3.43 -14.40 -0.44
C LYS A 55 3.69 -13.15 -1.30
N PRO A 56 4.72 -13.15 -2.16
CA PRO A 56 4.86 -12.17 -3.24
C PRO A 56 3.63 -12.23 -4.16
N VAL A 57 3.29 -11.10 -4.78
CA VAL A 57 2.30 -11.06 -5.87
C VAL A 57 3.08 -11.18 -7.17
N CYS A 58 2.74 -12.20 -7.97
CA CYS A 58 3.27 -12.43 -9.31
C CYS A 58 2.70 -11.41 -10.29
#